data_AF-A0A662P2H8-F1
#
_entry.id   AF-A0A662P2H8-F1
#
_cell.length_a   1.000
_cell.length_b   1.000
_cell.length_c   1.000
_cell.angle_alpha   90.00
_cell.angle_beta   90.00
_cell.angle_gamma   90.00
#
_symmetry.space_group_name_H-M   'P 1'
#
loop_
_entity.id
_entity.type
_entity.pdbx_description
1 polymer ?
#
loop_
_entity_poly.entity_id
_entity_poly.type
_entity_poly.pdbx_seq_one_letter_code
_entity_poly.pdbx_strand_id
1 'polypeptide(L)'
;MSEEKPIPPWPRRGEGPLFDGKEIGRILFILEDPSGRIGSMHITFKDGSEKKLYWDDLAVVLARILNDMGIDPAMALTREYTVDVESEI
;
A
#
# COMPACT_ATOMS: atom_id res chain seq x y z
N MET A 1 -1.25 16.49 23.37
CA MET A 1 -1.39 17.14 22.05
C MET A 1 -0.76 16.20 21.05
N SER A 2 -1.56 15.52 20.23
CA SER A 2 -1.04 14.61 19.21
C SER A 2 -0.57 15.47 18.04
N GLU A 3 0.75 15.55 17.82
CA GLU A 3 1.30 16.15 16.61
C GLU A 3 0.84 15.29 15.43
N GLU A 4 -0.10 15.81 14.65
CA GLU A 4 -0.46 15.24 13.35
C GLU A 4 0.80 15.29 12.48
N LYS A 5 1.39 14.11 12.22
CA LYS A 5 2.48 14.01 11.24
C LYS A 5 1.92 14.44 9.89
N PRO A 6 2.52 15.45 9.23
CA PRO A 6 2.02 15.93 7.96
C PRO A 6 2.04 14.80 6.93
N ILE A 7 0.92 14.60 6.25
CA ILE A 7 0.85 13.73 5.08
C ILE A 7 1.91 14.24 4.09
N PRO A 8 2.82 13.39 3.59
CA PRO A 8 3.83 13.82 2.63
C PRO A 8 3.15 14.47 1.43
N PRO A 9 3.69 15.57 0.90
CA PRO A 9 3.06 16.29 -0.20
C PRO A 9 2.88 15.34 -1.39
N TRP A 10 1.67 15.33 -1.95
CA TRP A 10 1.41 14.69 -3.24
C TRP A 10 2.46 15.17 -4.26
N PRO A 11 2.99 14.29 -5.11
CA PRO A 11 4.03 14.66 -6.07
C PRO A 11 3.56 15.83 -6.95
N ARG A 12 4.50 16.73 -7.27
CA ARG A 12 4.21 17.99 -7.98
C ARG A 12 3.61 17.68 -9.35
N ARG A 13 2.75 18.58 -9.88
CA ARG A 13 2.23 18.48 -11.26
C ARG A 13 3.39 18.28 -12.24
N GLY A 14 3.52 17.07 -12.79
CA GLY A 14 4.56 16.69 -13.74
C GLY A 14 5.44 15.52 -13.29
N GLU A 15 5.55 15.28 -11.99
CA GLU A 15 6.25 14.12 -11.43
C GLU A 15 5.21 13.03 -11.17
N GLY A 16 5.24 11.96 -11.97
CA GLY A 16 4.40 10.79 -11.72
C GLY A 16 4.80 10.12 -10.39
N PRO A 17 3.91 9.34 -9.77
CA PRO A 17 4.30 8.53 -8.62
C PRO A 17 5.49 7.64 -9.01
N LEU A 18 6.50 7.58 -8.14
CA LEU A 18 7.70 6.79 -8.33
C LEU A 18 7.63 5.49 -7.53
N PHE A 19 8.11 4.40 -8.11
CA PHE A 19 8.42 3.18 -7.38
C PHE A 19 9.82 2.72 -7.77
N ASP A 20 10.69 2.54 -6.78
CA ASP A 20 12.08 2.11 -7.00
C ASP A 20 12.83 3.04 -7.97
N GLY A 21 12.58 4.36 -7.86
CA GLY A 21 13.16 5.39 -8.71
C GLY A 21 12.56 5.50 -10.13
N LYS A 22 11.53 4.71 -10.46
CA LYS A 22 10.88 4.72 -11.78
C LYS A 22 9.47 5.30 -11.76
N GLU A 23 9.10 6.04 -12.81
CA GLU A 23 7.74 6.57 -12.97
C GLU A 23 6.72 5.49 -13.29
N ILE A 24 5.74 5.36 -12.41
CA ILE A 24 4.60 4.47 -12.57
C ILE A 24 3.69 5.04 -13.66
N GLY A 25 3.35 4.18 -14.64
CA GLY A 25 2.31 4.46 -15.63
C GLY A 25 0.96 3.91 -15.19
N ARG A 26 0.92 2.62 -14.81
CA ARG A 26 -0.31 1.92 -14.41
C ARG A 26 -0.04 0.98 -13.23
N ILE A 27 -1.03 0.88 -12.33
CA ILE A 27 -1.08 -0.14 -11.28
C ILE A 27 -2.33 -1.00 -11.48
N LEU A 28 -2.19 -2.31 -11.34
CA LEU A 28 -3.27 -3.28 -11.36
C LEU A 28 -3.21 -4.15 -10.11
N PHE A 29 -4.34 -4.31 -9.45
CA PHE A 29 -4.51 -5.29 -8.37
C PHE A 29 -5.21 -6.52 -8.93
N ILE A 30 -4.57 -7.68 -8.76
CA ILE A 30 -5.16 -8.97 -9.10
C ILE A 30 -5.62 -9.60 -7.80
N LEU A 31 -6.91 -9.90 -7.74
CA LEU A 31 -7.52 -10.58 -6.62
C LEU A 31 -7.28 -12.08 -6.75
N GLU A 32 -6.97 -12.73 -5.63
CA GLU A 32 -6.78 -14.18 -5.54
C GLU A 32 -8.11 -14.93 -5.65
N ASP A 33 -9.17 -14.33 -5.11
CA ASP A 33 -10.52 -14.89 -5.08
C ASP A 33 -11.57 -13.75 -5.05
N PRO A 34 -12.87 -14.08 -5.18
CA PRO A 34 -13.95 -13.10 -5.08
C PRO A 34 -14.13 -12.46 -3.70
N SER A 35 -13.45 -12.94 -2.65
CA SER A 35 -13.53 -12.36 -1.29
C SER A 35 -12.79 -11.02 -1.19
N GLY A 36 -12.02 -10.64 -2.22
CA GLY A 36 -11.29 -9.38 -2.26
C GLY A 36 -9.85 -9.48 -1.77
N ARG A 37 -9.35 -10.69 -1.50
CA ARG A 37 -7.93 -10.89 -1.16
C ARG A 37 -7.05 -10.51 -2.34
N ILE A 38 -6.09 -9.62 -2.11
CA ILE A 38 -5.12 -9.21 -3.12
C ILE A 38 -4.06 -10.31 -3.27
N GLY A 39 -4.04 -10.99 -4.41
CA GLY A 39 -3.01 -12.00 -4.70
C GLY A 39 -1.71 -11.37 -5.22
N SER A 40 -1.82 -10.32 -6.03
CA SER A 40 -0.64 -9.58 -6.50
C SER A 40 -0.97 -8.18 -6.99
N MET A 41 0.06 -7.34 -7.07
CA MET A 41 0.02 -6.04 -7.71
C MET A 41 0.99 -6.00 -8.89
N HIS A 42 0.53 -5.50 -10.03
CA HIS A 42 1.35 -5.31 -11.23
C HIS A 42 1.52 -3.82 -11.48
N ILE A 43 2.76 -3.39 -11.59
CA ILE A 43 3.16 -2.03 -11.94
C ILE A 43 3.69 -2.07 -13.37
N THR A 44 3.08 -1.29 -14.27
CA THR A 44 3.66 -0.96 -15.57
C THR A 44 4.24 0.45 -15.48
N PHE A 45 5.53 0.58 -15.75
CA PHE A 45 6.24 1.85 -15.75
C PHE A 45 6.10 2.55 -17.10
N LYS A 46 6.34 3.87 -17.14
CA LYS A 46 6.28 4.64 -18.40
C LYS A 46 7.37 4.27 -19.39
N ASP A 47 8.46 3.67 -18.93
CA ASP A 47 9.53 3.12 -19.79
C ASP A 47 9.12 1.79 -20.45
N GLY A 48 7.92 1.28 -20.17
CA GLY A 48 7.39 0.02 -20.67
C GLY A 48 7.84 -1.20 -19.87
N SER A 49 8.69 -1.04 -18.86
CA SER A 49 9.04 -2.13 -17.95
C SER A 49 7.90 -2.46 -17.00
N GLU A 50 7.91 -3.68 -16.46
CA GLU A 50 6.87 -4.17 -15.55
C GLU A 50 7.48 -4.75 -14.27
N LYS A 51 6.76 -4.63 -13.15
CA LYS A 51 7.11 -5.26 -11.87
C LYS A 51 5.86 -5.84 -11.23
N LYS A 52 5.94 -7.12 -10.87
CA LYS A 52 4.90 -7.84 -10.14
C LYS A 52 5.34 -8.00 -8.69
N LEU A 53 4.50 -7.56 -7.77
CA LEU A 53 4.65 -7.76 -6.33
C LEU A 53 3.62 -8.78 -5.85
N TYR A 54 4.08 -9.79 -5.12
CA TYR A 54 3.21 -10.76 -4.46
C TYR A 54 2.87 -10.29 -3.06
N TRP A 55 2.03 -11.04 -2.34
CA TRP A 55 1.56 -10.68 -1.01
C TRP A 55 2.70 -10.29 -0.03
N ASP A 56 3.79 -11.06 0.01
CA ASP A 56 4.92 -10.77 0.91
C ASP A 56 5.60 -9.42 0.58
N ASP A 57 5.82 -9.15 -0.71
CA ASP A 57 6.39 -7.88 -1.17
C ASP A 57 5.45 -6.70 -0.90
N LEU A 58 4.15 -6.92 -1.10
CA LEU A 58 3.10 -5.94 -0.81
C LEU A 58 3.03 -5.61 0.68
N ALA A 59 3.08 -6.63 1.53
CA ALA A 59 3.10 -6.45 2.98
C ALA A 59 4.29 -5.59 3.42
N VAL A 60 5.48 -5.81 2.83
CA VAL A 60 6.66 -4.98 3.10
C VAL A 60 6.48 -3.55 2.62
N VAL A 61 5.96 -3.34 1.41
CA VAL A 61 5.70 -2.00 0.87
C VAL A 61 4.69 -1.24 1.75
N LEU A 62 3.58 -1.88 2.10
CA LEU A 62 2.55 -1.29 2.96
C LEU A 62 3.10 -1.00 4.36
N ALA A 63 3.87 -1.91 4.93
CA ALA A 63 4.50 -1.71 6.24
C ALA A 63 5.45 -0.50 6.23
N ARG A 64 6.22 -0.29 5.16
CA ARG A 64 7.07 0.90 5.03
C ARG A 64 6.26 2.19 4.96
N ILE A 65 5.18 2.20 4.18
CA ILE A 65 4.28 3.36 4.08
C ILE A 65 3.68 3.70 5.45
N LEU A 66 3.19 2.69 6.18
CA LEU A 66 2.64 2.87 7.51
C LEU A 66 3.69 3.44 8.48
N ASN A 67 4.90 2.87 8.47
CA ASN A 67 6.00 3.34 9.32
C ASN A 67 6.41 4.78 9.00
N ASP A 68 6.47 5.16 7.72
CA ASP A 68 6.77 6.54 7.29
C ASP A 68 5.69 7.53 7.77
N MET A 69 4.43 7.09 7.81
CA MET A 69 3.32 7.84 8.42
C MET A 69 3.36 7.86 9.96
N GLY A 70 4.31 7.14 10.58
CA GLY A 70 4.42 7.00 12.03
C GLY A 70 3.41 6.05 12.66
N ILE A 71 2.81 5.17 11.85
CA ILE A 71 1.90 4.13 12.29
C ILE A 71 2.71 2.84 12.39
N ASP A 72 2.70 2.19 13.56
CA ASP A 72 3.31 0.86 13.69
C ASP A 72 2.54 -0.13 12.78
N PRO A 73 3.20 -0.74 11.79
CA PRO A 73 2.56 -1.67 10.86
C PRO A 73 1.91 -2.86 11.55
N ALA A 74 2.50 -3.38 12.63
CA ALA A 74 1.94 -4.50 13.38
C ALA A 74 0.67 -4.07 14.14
N MET A 75 0.63 -2.84 14.63
CA MET A 75 -0.57 -2.26 15.26
C MET A 75 -1.67 -1.92 14.24
N ALA A 76 -1.30 -1.50 13.03
CA ALA A 76 -2.27 -1.23 11.96
C ALA A 76 -3.00 -2.50 11.53
N LEU A 77 -2.25 -3.60 11.38
CA LEU A 77 -2.80 -4.91 11.03
C LEU A 77 -3.74 -5.43 12.14
N THR A 78 -3.38 -5.27 13.41
CA THR A 78 -4.25 -5.70 14.52
C THR A 78 -5.55 -4.91 14.60
N ARG A 79 -5.56 -3.62 14.22
CA ARG A 79 -6.80 -2.81 14.19
C ARG A 79 -7.85 -3.35 13.24
N GLU A 80 -7.48 -3.86 12.06
CA GLU A 80 -8.45 -4.48 11.13
C GLU A 80 -9.04 -5.79 11.67
N TYR A 81 -8.24 -6.62 12.35
CA TYR A 81 -8.73 -7.88 12.91
C TYR A 81 -9.48 -7.75 14.25
N THR A 82 -9.45 -6.57 14.90
CA THR A 82 -10.20 -6.36 16.15
C THR A 82 -11.63 -5.88 15.89
N VAL A 83 -11.92 -5.30 14.70
CA VAL A 83 -13.27 -4.80 14.39
C VAL A 83 -14.27 -5.94 14.12
N ASP A 84 -13.80 -7.15 13.78
CA ASP A 84 -14.66 -8.32 13.55
C ASP A 84 -14.94 -9.16 14.81
N VAL A 85 -14.45 -8.77 16.00
CA VAL A 85 -14.72 -9.52 17.25
C VAL A 85 -15.84 -8.86 18.09
N GLU A 86 -16.30 -7.66 17.73
CA GLU A 86 -17.43 -6.98 18.37
C GLU A 86 -18.67 -6.85 17.45
N SER A 87 -18.86 -7.77 16.51
CA SER A 87 -20.21 -8.05 15.99
C SER A 87 -20.84 -9.16 16.83
N GLU A 88 -21.34 -8.72 18.00
CA GLU A 88 -22.16 -9.39 19.03
C GLU A 88 -23.12 -10.45 18.46
N ILE A 89 -23.09 -11.70 18.94
CA ILE A 89 -23.93 -12.26 20.05
C ILE A 89 -25.36 -11.72 20.09
#